data_AF-A0AAV2U1X7-F1
#
_entry.id   AF-A0AAV2U1X7-F1
#
_cell.length_a   1.000
_cell.length_b   1.000
_cell.length_c   1.000
_cell.angle_alpha   90.00
_cell.angle_beta   90.00
_cell.angle_gamma   90.00
#
_symmetry.space_group_name_H-M   'P 1'
#
loop_
_entity.id
_entity.type
_entity.pdbx_description
1 polymer ?
#
loop_
_entity_poly.entity_id
_entity_poly.type
_entity_poly.pdbx_seq_one_letter_code
_entity_poly.pdbx_strand_id
1 'polypeptide(L)'
;MRLLLCGLNLTDIGAFVAFCALLMFLEVLYVIRRYFSTNYRFRCYTANGHSYAYRLSVETVAHGLTGALLWFLCFIQLEFDVDITCSHRTWITIESCTWAGFCAVLVDADHFIAAGSLNIQDVRKLSGRPFMHWMGWCLLLYGVFVLLIPVLPTVQNFWILSRCLSFCWLFLVALLSHVLRDSAHRGFWFWPPPDPRTWSSPHQSSVGENRRLSLPIIYCFTAFLILPVFRQYVQRLKWSASSFAPISTLFFQGQQTNIV
;
A
#
# COMPACT_ATOMS: atom_id res chain seq x y z
N MET A 1 9.83 32.36 5.17
CA MET A 1 8.79 31.92 4.21
C MET A 1 9.31 32.03 2.76
N ARG A 2 10.31 31.21 2.36
CA ARG A 2 10.76 31.06 0.95
C ARG A 2 10.33 29.67 0.47
N LEU A 3 9.03 29.47 0.30
CA LEU A 3 8.41 28.14 0.25
C LEU A 3 7.43 27.93 -0.92
N LEU A 4 7.51 28.78 -1.95
CA LEU A 4 6.79 28.59 -3.20
C LEU A 4 7.71 28.83 -4.40
N LEU A 5 7.65 27.87 -5.35
CA LEU A 5 7.85 28.07 -6.78
C LEU A 5 9.16 28.71 -7.25
N CYS A 6 10.27 27.97 -7.12
CA CYS A 6 11.49 28.22 -7.89
C CYS A 6 12.16 26.89 -8.25
N GLY A 7 12.44 26.64 -9.54
CA GLY A 7 13.23 25.48 -9.99
C GLY A 7 12.48 24.30 -10.65
N LEU A 8 11.28 24.49 -11.22
CA LEU A 8 10.72 23.52 -12.16
C LEU A 8 11.43 23.62 -13.52
N ASN A 9 12.55 22.90 -13.69
CA ASN A 9 12.90 22.24 -14.96
C ASN A 9 14.15 21.34 -14.84
N LEU A 10 13.90 20.04 -14.70
CA LEU A 10 14.58 19.00 -15.47
C LEU A 10 13.44 18.11 -15.98
N THR A 11 13.26 18.06 -17.30
CA THR A 11 11.94 18.33 -17.92
C THR A 11 11.15 17.09 -18.28
N ASP A 12 9.85 17.04 -17.92
CA ASP A 12 8.99 15.84 -18.02
C ASP A 12 9.52 14.57 -17.30
N ILE A 13 10.53 14.72 -16.44
CA ILE A 13 11.19 13.63 -15.69
C ILE A 13 10.31 13.24 -14.49
N GLY A 14 9.15 12.69 -14.83
CA GLY A 14 7.95 12.85 -14.04
C GLY A 14 6.98 13.88 -14.64
N ALA A 15 6.46 13.59 -15.84
CA ALA A 15 5.21 14.19 -16.34
C ALA A 15 3.98 13.58 -15.60
N PHE A 16 3.60 14.13 -14.43
CA PHE A 16 3.04 13.40 -13.26
C PHE A 16 4.11 12.43 -12.69
N VAL A 17 3.86 11.45 -11.81
CA VAL A 17 4.81 10.31 -11.80
C VAL A 17 4.52 9.56 -13.11
N ALA A 18 5.50 9.47 -14.04
CA ALA A 18 5.30 9.95 -15.42
C ALA A 18 4.19 9.25 -16.24
N PHE A 19 2.96 9.79 -16.21
CA PHE A 19 1.70 9.04 -16.36
C PHE A 19 1.56 7.94 -15.27
N CYS A 20 2.60 7.12 -15.10
CA CYS A 20 2.85 6.00 -14.20
C CYS A 20 2.04 5.88 -12.88
N ALA A 21 1.58 4.67 -12.55
CA ALA A 21 1.48 3.56 -13.49
C ALA A 21 0.50 3.90 -14.65
N LEU A 22 -0.27 5.02 -14.53
CA LEU A 22 -1.37 5.62 -15.31
C LEU A 22 -2.71 4.90 -15.22
N LEU A 23 -3.44 5.15 -14.13
CA LEU A 23 -4.15 4.09 -13.39
C LEU A 23 -3.10 3.10 -12.82
N MET A 24 -3.44 2.17 -11.93
CA MET A 24 -2.48 1.11 -11.54
C MET A 24 -2.90 -0.26 -12.07
N PHE A 25 -2.68 -0.58 -13.36
CA PHE A 25 -2.66 0.23 -14.60
C PHE A 25 -3.52 -0.57 -15.57
N LEU A 26 -4.69 -0.12 -16.01
CA LEU A 26 -5.59 -0.99 -16.81
C LEU A 26 -6.24 -2.14 -15.97
N GLU A 27 -5.51 -2.66 -14.98
CA GLU A 27 -5.41 -4.11 -14.75
C GLU A 27 -6.10 -4.62 -13.51
N VAL A 28 -5.81 -4.11 -12.30
CA VAL A 28 -6.77 -4.32 -11.18
C VAL A 28 -8.16 -3.77 -11.58
N LEU A 29 -8.14 -2.81 -12.51
CA LEU A 29 -9.24 -2.12 -13.18
C LEU A 29 -9.87 -2.93 -14.36
N TYR A 30 -9.42 -4.17 -14.65
CA TYR A 30 -10.24 -5.22 -15.28
C TYR A 30 -10.25 -6.60 -14.59
N VAL A 31 -9.17 -7.05 -13.96
CA VAL A 31 -9.02 -8.37 -13.32
C VAL A 31 -10.17 -8.72 -12.36
N ILE A 32 -10.82 -7.71 -11.75
CA ILE A 32 -12.07 -7.88 -10.99
C ILE A 32 -13.33 -7.59 -11.85
N ARG A 33 -13.28 -6.61 -12.76
CA ARG A 33 -14.38 -6.13 -13.65
C ARG A 33 -15.11 -7.26 -14.40
N ARG A 34 -14.46 -8.41 -14.67
CA ARG A 34 -15.16 -9.65 -15.05
C ARG A 34 -14.60 -10.95 -14.46
N TYR A 35 -14.15 -10.94 -13.21
CA TYR A 35 -14.31 -12.18 -12.42
C TYR A 35 -15.78 -12.42 -12.01
N PHE A 36 -16.66 -11.41 -12.18
CA PHE A 36 -18.08 -11.51 -11.77
C PHE A 36 -19.16 -11.19 -12.81
N SER A 37 -18.90 -10.44 -13.89
CA SER A 37 -19.92 -10.19 -14.95
C SER A 37 -20.33 -11.46 -15.75
N THR A 38 -19.74 -12.62 -15.44
CA THR A 38 -20.15 -13.96 -15.92
C THR A 38 -20.69 -14.88 -14.80
N ASN A 39 -20.60 -14.48 -13.52
CA ASN A 39 -21.30 -15.16 -12.42
C ASN A 39 -22.82 -14.87 -12.38
N TYR A 40 -23.34 -14.21 -13.44
CA TYR A 40 -24.76 -14.11 -13.80
C TYR A 40 -25.50 -15.48 -13.90
N ARG A 41 -24.79 -16.63 -13.83
CA ARG A 41 -25.39 -17.98 -13.68
C ARG A 41 -25.12 -18.69 -12.35
N PHE A 42 -24.23 -18.20 -11.48
CA PHE A 42 -23.92 -18.88 -10.21
C PHE A 42 -24.95 -18.65 -9.09
N ARG A 43 -26.07 -17.98 -9.40
CA ARG A 43 -27.30 -18.03 -8.58
C ARG A 43 -27.87 -19.45 -8.41
N CYS A 44 -27.41 -20.45 -9.16
CA CYS A 44 -28.00 -21.79 -9.19
C CYS A 44 -27.28 -22.86 -8.35
N TYR A 45 -26.07 -22.63 -7.82
CA TYR A 45 -25.29 -23.68 -7.13
C TYR A 45 -24.55 -23.20 -5.86
N THR A 46 -25.30 -22.73 -4.88
CA THR A 46 -24.82 -22.60 -3.49
C THR A 46 -24.82 -23.96 -2.79
N ALA A 47 -23.69 -24.68 -2.86
CA ALA A 47 -23.50 -25.96 -2.15
C ALA A 47 -22.07 -26.17 -1.62
N ASN A 48 -21.04 -25.97 -2.45
CA ASN A 48 -19.69 -26.47 -2.17
C ASN A 48 -18.68 -25.39 -1.74
N GLY A 49 -17.99 -25.62 -0.62
CA GLY A 49 -17.09 -24.66 0.04
C GLY A 49 -15.86 -24.22 -0.74
N HIS A 50 -15.41 -24.99 -1.74
CA HIS A 50 -14.26 -24.65 -2.59
C HIS A 50 -14.40 -23.28 -3.28
N SER A 51 -15.64 -22.89 -3.62
CA SER A 51 -15.96 -21.58 -4.22
C SER A 51 -15.60 -20.39 -3.33
N TYR A 52 -15.67 -20.56 -2.00
CA TYR A 52 -15.40 -19.49 -1.05
C TYR A 52 -13.89 -19.28 -0.83
N ALA A 53 -13.14 -20.38 -0.65
CA ALA A 53 -11.68 -20.31 -0.49
C ALA A 53 -11.02 -19.64 -1.70
N TYR A 54 -11.46 -20.00 -2.92
CA TYR A 54 -10.99 -19.35 -4.15
C TYR A 54 -11.23 -17.83 -4.14
N ARG A 55 -12.43 -17.38 -3.77
CA ARG A 55 -12.72 -15.94 -3.69
C ARG A 55 -11.80 -15.24 -2.71
N LEU A 56 -11.61 -15.80 -1.50
CA LEU A 56 -10.74 -15.20 -0.49
C LEU A 56 -9.31 -15.01 -1.04
N SER A 57 -8.74 -16.04 -1.67
CA SER A 57 -7.41 -15.95 -2.28
C SER A 57 -7.31 -14.86 -3.35
N VAL A 58 -8.32 -14.68 -4.21
CA VAL A 58 -8.32 -13.60 -5.22
C VAL A 58 -8.37 -12.22 -4.56
N GLU A 59 -9.18 -12.03 -3.52
CA GLU A 59 -9.24 -10.75 -2.79
C GLU A 59 -7.88 -10.46 -2.12
N THR A 60 -7.29 -11.45 -1.43
CA THR A 60 -5.98 -11.32 -0.78
C THR A 60 -4.84 -11.02 -1.76
N VAL A 61 -4.76 -11.73 -2.89
CA VAL A 61 -3.77 -11.46 -3.95
C VAL A 61 -3.93 -10.03 -4.48
N ALA A 62 -5.17 -9.57 -4.70
CA ALA A 62 -5.41 -8.21 -5.17
C ALA A 62 -5.04 -7.13 -4.13
N HIS A 63 -5.14 -7.39 -2.83
CA HIS A 63 -4.61 -6.50 -1.78
C HIS A 63 -3.08 -6.40 -1.89
N GLY A 64 -2.38 -7.54 -1.95
CA GLY A 64 -0.92 -7.58 -2.10
C GLY A 64 -0.42 -6.89 -3.38
N LEU A 65 -1.08 -7.11 -4.51
CA LEU A 65 -0.74 -6.44 -5.77
C LEU A 65 -0.95 -4.92 -5.69
N THR A 66 -2.04 -4.44 -5.09
CA THR A 66 -2.21 -2.98 -4.92
C THR A 66 -1.16 -2.38 -3.98
N GLY A 67 -0.81 -3.07 -2.88
CA GLY A 67 0.25 -2.64 -1.97
C GLY A 67 1.61 -2.52 -2.66
N ALA A 68 2.00 -3.55 -3.42
CA ALA A 68 3.22 -3.57 -4.21
C ALA A 68 3.26 -2.44 -5.27
N LEU A 69 2.14 -2.20 -5.96
CA LEU A 69 2.06 -1.16 -7.01
C LEU A 69 2.13 0.26 -6.43
N LEU A 70 1.44 0.57 -5.33
CA LEU A 70 1.54 1.89 -4.70
C LEU A 70 2.93 2.10 -4.09
N TRP A 71 3.54 1.05 -3.54
CA TRP A 71 4.93 1.09 -3.07
C TRP A 71 5.91 1.34 -4.22
N PHE A 72 5.73 0.72 -5.37
CA PHE A 72 6.60 0.93 -6.53
C PHE A 72 6.71 2.41 -6.94
N LEU A 73 5.61 3.19 -6.85
CA LEU A 73 5.64 4.63 -7.11
C LEU A 73 6.53 5.42 -6.12
N CYS A 74 6.65 4.94 -4.89
CA CYS A 74 7.57 5.49 -3.88
C CYS A 74 9.01 4.98 -4.12
N PHE A 75 9.17 3.69 -4.42
CA PHE A 75 10.45 3.06 -4.67
C PHE A 75 11.21 3.69 -5.86
N ILE A 76 10.53 4.06 -6.95
CA ILE A 76 11.16 4.79 -8.08
C ILE A 76 11.56 6.24 -7.76
N GLN A 77 11.35 6.73 -6.53
CA GLN A 77 11.94 7.98 -6.03
C GLN A 77 13.31 7.77 -5.36
N LEU A 78 13.76 6.52 -5.23
CA LEU A 78 15.03 6.16 -4.59
C LEU A 78 16.16 6.09 -5.61
N GLU A 79 17.32 6.61 -5.23
CA GLU A 79 18.57 6.38 -5.95
C GLU A 79 19.06 4.95 -5.64
N PHE A 80 19.71 4.32 -6.62
CA PHE A 80 20.45 3.07 -6.42
C PHE A 80 21.90 3.40 -6.12
N ASP A 81 22.52 2.69 -5.18
CA ASP A 81 23.95 2.83 -4.89
C ASP A 81 24.78 2.55 -6.17
N VAL A 82 25.84 3.33 -6.39
CA VAL A 82 26.50 3.48 -7.71
C VAL A 82 26.95 2.14 -8.30
N ASP A 83 27.56 1.30 -7.47
CA ASP A 83 28.19 0.03 -7.87
C ASP A 83 27.21 -1.15 -8.05
N ILE A 84 25.90 -0.90 -7.96
CA ILE A 84 24.86 -1.95 -8.07
C ILE A 84 24.59 -2.30 -9.54
N THR A 85 24.91 -3.54 -9.92
CA THR A 85 24.67 -4.11 -11.25
C THR A 85 23.18 -4.14 -11.63
N CYS A 86 22.86 -4.12 -12.93
CA CYS A 86 21.47 -4.17 -13.40
C CYS A 86 20.66 -5.36 -12.84
N SER A 87 21.29 -6.54 -12.72
CA SER A 87 20.69 -7.72 -12.09
C SER A 87 20.31 -7.45 -10.64
N HIS A 88 21.22 -6.86 -9.86
CA HIS A 88 21.00 -6.58 -8.44
C HIS A 88 19.88 -5.52 -8.24
N ARG A 89 19.78 -4.52 -9.13
CA ARG A 89 18.69 -3.52 -9.12
C ARG A 89 17.32 -4.17 -9.27
N THR A 90 17.20 -5.16 -10.16
CA THR A 90 15.97 -5.93 -10.35
C THR A 90 15.60 -6.73 -9.10
N TRP A 91 16.54 -7.44 -8.47
CA TRP A 91 16.29 -8.20 -7.24
C TRP A 91 15.88 -7.31 -6.06
N ILE A 92 16.57 -6.19 -5.85
CA ILE A 92 16.23 -5.17 -4.85
C ILE A 92 14.80 -4.64 -5.06
N THR A 93 14.41 -4.39 -6.32
CA THR A 93 13.07 -3.94 -6.68
C THR A 93 12.01 -5.01 -6.37
N ILE A 94 12.27 -6.26 -6.75
CA ILE A 94 11.37 -7.40 -6.51
C ILE A 94 11.17 -7.64 -5.01
N GLU A 95 12.25 -7.69 -4.22
CA GLU A 95 12.17 -7.88 -2.78
C GLU A 95 11.37 -6.75 -2.11
N SER A 96 11.67 -5.50 -2.45
CA SER A 96 11.00 -4.34 -1.85
C SER A 96 9.49 -4.31 -2.16
N CYS A 97 9.10 -4.62 -3.40
CA CYS A 97 7.69 -4.75 -3.78
C CYS A 97 7.02 -5.97 -3.13
N THR A 98 7.75 -7.07 -2.93
CA THR A 98 7.26 -8.27 -2.24
C THR A 98 6.97 -7.98 -0.77
N TRP A 99 7.85 -7.25 -0.08
CA TRP A 99 7.61 -6.80 1.30
C TRP A 99 6.37 -5.92 1.39
N ALA A 100 6.19 -4.95 0.48
CA ALA A 100 5.01 -4.08 0.49
C ALA A 100 3.70 -4.85 0.22
N GLY A 101 3.71 -5.82 -0.70
CA GLY A 101 2.56 -6.69 -0.96
C GLY A 101 2.25 -7.62 0.21
N PHE A 102 3.27 -8.19 0.86
CA PHE A 102 3.11 -8.98 2.08
C PHE A 102 2.54 -8.15 3.23
N CYS A 103 3.05 -6.93 3.46
CA CYS A 103 2.52 -6.02 4.47
C CYS A 103 1.05 -5.63 4.20
N ALA A 104 0.62 -5.50 2.94
CA ALA A 104 -0.78 -5.21 2.61
C ALA A 104 -1.68 -6.42 2.92
N VAL A 105 -1.25 -7.63 2.56
CA VAL A 105 -1.95 -8.88 2.95
C VAL A 105 -2.02 -9.05 4.48
N LEU A 106 -0.96 -8.67 5.20
CA LEU A 106 -0.90 -8.76 6.65
C LEU A 106 -1.90 -7.83 7.37
N VAL A 107 -2.46 -6.81 6.69
CA VAL A 107 -3.55 -5.99 7.26
C VAL A 107 -4.78 -6.82 7.58
N ASP A 108 -5.12 -7.82 6.75
CA ASP A 108 -6.26 -8.72 6.98
C ASP A 108 -6.06 -9.67 8.18
N ALA A 109 -4.89 -9.68 8.83
CA ALA A 109 -4.71 -10.37 10.11
C ALA A 109 -5.60 -9.78 11.23
N ASP A 110 -6.00 -8.50 11.11
CA ASP A 110 -6.83 -7.82 12.10
C ASP A 110 -8.24 -8.44 12.24
N HIS A 111 -8.77 -9.09 11.19
CA HIS A 111 -10.05 -9.81 11.25
C HIS A 111 -9.95 -11.04 12.16
N PHE A 112 -8.86 -11.81 12.10
CA PHE A 112 -8.68 -12.98 12.96
C PHE A 112 -8.50 -12.57 14.43
N ILE A 113 -7.82 -11.44 14.67
CA ILE A 113 -7.67 -10.82 16.00
C ILE A 113 -9.04 -10.39 16.54
N ALA A 114 -9.83 -9.65 15.77
CA ALA A 114 -11.15 -9.17 16.21
C ALA A 114 -12.21 -10.28 16.31
N ALA A 115 -12.07 -11.37 15.56
CA ALA A 115 -12.90 -12.56 15.71
C ALA A 115 -12.47 -13.46 16.89
N GLY A 116 -11.29 -13.22 17.48
CA GLY A 116 -10.69 -14.09 18.49
C GLY A 116 -10.46 -15.52 18.02
N SER A 117 -10.39 -15.74 16.70
CA SER A 117 -10.51 -17.07 16.09
C SER A 117 -9.77 -17.13 14.75
N LEU A 118 -9.02 -18.22 14.54
CA LEU A 118 -8.39 -18.56 13.25
C LEU A 118 -9.39 -19.18 12.26
N ASN A 119 -10.62 -19.47 12.69
CA ASN A 119 -11.66 -20.02 11.84
C ASN A 119 -12.25 -18.92 10.94
N ILE A 120 -12.10 -19.09 9.63
CA ILE A 120 -12.59 -18.13 8.63
C ILE A 120 -14.13 -17.97 8.69
N GLN A 121 -14.86 -18.96 9.22
CA GLN A 121 -16.31 -18.80 9.45
C GLN A 121 -16.63 -17.76 10.53
N ASP A 122 -15.76 -17.55 11.52
CA ASP A 122 -15.99 -16.62 12.62
C ASP A 122 -15.57 -15.20 12.24
N VAL A 123 -14.45 -15.05 11.53
CA VAL A 123 -14.05 -13.84 10.80
C VAL A 123 -15.21 -13.27 9.96
N ARG A 124 -15.97 -14.12 9.28
CA ARG A 124 -17.11 -13.72 8.46
C ARG A 124 -18.35 -13.27 9.23
N LYS A 125 -18.43 -13.51 10.55
CA LYS A 125 -19.54 -13.11 11.42
C LYS A 125 -19.34 -11.72 12.04
N LEU A 126 -18.17 -11.10 11.85
CA LEU A 126 -17.87 -9.77 12.37
C LEU A 126 -18.87 -8.73 11.85
N SER A 127 -19.50 -8.02 12.79
CA SER A 127 -20.52 -7.00 12.53
C SER A 127 -19.95 -5.65 12.09
N GLY A 128 -18.69 -5.37 12.43
CA GLY A 128 -17.95 -4.16 12.04
C GLY A 128 -16.59 -4.51 11.43
N ARG A 129 -15.92 -3.53 10.82
CA ARG A 129 -14.53 -3.69 10.38
C ARG A 129 -13.56 -3.62 11.58
N PRO A 130 -12.50 -4.44 11.61
CA PRO A 130 -11.46 -4.31 12.63
C PRO A 130 -10.58 -3.07 12.39
N PHE A 131 -9.69 -2.80 13.36
CA PHE A 131 -9.09 -1.49 13.53
C PHE A 131 -8.13 -1.07 12.41
N MET A 132 -7.38 -1.99 11.79
CA MET A 132 -6.39 -1.62 10.76
C MET A 132 -7.07 -1.17 9.45
N HIS A 133 -8.35 -1.49 9.28
CA HIS A 133 -9.15 -1.03 8.15
C HIS A 133 -9.69 0.41 8.29
N TRP A 134 -9.40 1.12 9.38
CA TRP A 134 -9.89 2.48 9.59
C TRP A 134 -8.91 3.54 9.06
N MET A 135 -9.40 4.40 8.17
CA MET A 135 -8.68 5.54 7.59
C MET A 135 -8.14 6.51 8.66
N GLY A 136 -8.73 6.53 9.85
CA GLY A 136 -8.21 7.27 11.00
C GLY A 136 -6.78 6.88 11.39
N TRP A 137 -6.43 5.59 11.35
CA TRP A 137 -5.06 5.13 11.63
C TRP A 137 -4.10 5.51 10.52
N CYS A 138 -4.51 5.39 9.25
CA CYS A 138 -3.69 5.82 8.11
C CYS A 138 -3.35 7.32 8.18
N LEU A 139 -4.35 8.16 8.51
CA LEU A 139 -4.17 9.60 8.66
C LEU A 139 -3.35 9.97 9.90
N LEU A 140 -3.53 9.28 11.02
CA LEU A 140 -2.73 9.48 12.24
C LEU A 140 -1.25 9.15 11.98
N LEU A 141 -0.96 7.98 11.41
CA LEU A 141 0.40 7.56 11.09
C LEU A 141 1.05 8.54 10.10
N TYR A 142 0.38 8.85 8.97
CA TYR A 142 0.87 9.83 8.00
C TYR A 142 1.11 11.22 8.63
N GLY A 143 0.22 11.66 9.51
CA GLY A 143 0.40 12.89 10.29
C GLY A 143 1.65 12.86 11.18
N VAL A 144 1.92 11.75 11.86
CA VAL A 144 3.17 11.56 12.63
C VAL A 144 4.41 11.62 11.72
N PHE A 145 4.39 11.00 10.54
CA PHE A 145 5.50 11.13 9.58
C PHE A 145 5.71 12.58 9.11
N VAL A 146 4.64 13.32 8.81
CA VAL A 146 4.75 14.75 8.44
C VAL A 146 5.34 15.58 9.58
N LEU A 147 4.90 15.36 10.83
CA LEU A 147 5.39 16.07 12.02
C LEU A 147 6.82 15.71 12.42
N LEU A 148 7.31 14.52 12.06
CA LEU A 148 8.67 14.07 12.34
C LEU A 148 9.72 14.70 11.41
N ILE A 149 9.37 15.09 10.18
CA ILE A 149 10.30 15.71 9.19
C ILE A 149 11.26 16.75 9.80
N PRO A 150 10.82 17.79 10.54
CA PRO A 150 11.73 18.80 11.08
C PRO A 150 12.79 18.23 12.02
N VAL A 151 12.46 17.22 12.82
CA VAL A 151 13.34 16.60 13.83
C VAL A 151 14.14 15.39 13.31
N LEU A 152 13.93 14.96 12.06
CA LEU A 152 14.77 13.91 11.45
C LEU A 152 16.24 14.36 11.37
N PRO A 153 17.19 13.55 11.87
CA PRO A 153 18.61 13.84 11.73
C PRO A 153 19.04 13.78 10.27
N THR A 154 19.99 14.62 9.89
CA THR A 154 20.59 14.68 8.54
C THR A 154 21.88 13.85 8.40
N VAL A 155 22.16 12.97 9.37
CA VAL A 155 23.41 12.21 9.51
C VAL A 155 23.13 10.72 9.67
N GLN A 156 23.94 9.91 8.96
CA GLN A 156 23.78 8.45 8.83
C GLN A 156 23.99 7.65 10.13
N ASN A 157 24.52 8.29 11.19
CA ASN A 157 24.88 7.65 12.47
C ASN A 157 23.70 6.92 13.16
N PHE A 158 22.45 7.25 12.82
CA PHE A 158 21.24 6.64 13.36
C PHE A 158 20.70 5.50 12.47
N TRP A 159 21.57 4.54 12.09
CA TRP A 159 21.22 3.47 11.13
C TRP A 159 20.01 2.64 11.55
N ILE A 160 19.85 2.35 12.86
CA ILE A 160 18.69 1.60 13.39
C ILE A 160 17.41 2.40 13.17
N LEU A 161 17.37 3.67 13.60
CA LEU A 161 16.21 4.54 13.40
C LEU A 161 15.87 4.70 11.92
N SER A 162 16.89 4.83 11.07
CA SER A 162 16.74 4.92 9.61
C SER A 162 16.09 3.66 9.02
N ARG A 163 16.52 2.46 9.44
CA ARG A 163 15.91 1.17 9.02
C ARG A 163 14.51 0.95 9.62
N CYS A 164 14.27 1.32 10.88
CA CYS A 164 12.93 1.27 11.46
C CYS A 164 11.96 2.19 10.70
N LEU A 165 12.36 3.44 10.42
CA LEU A 165 11.55 4.37 9.64
C LEU A 165 11.34 3.92 8.18
N SER A 166 12.30 3.22 7.56
CA SER A 166 12.13 2.70 6.20
C SER A 166 11.07 1.60 6.16
N PHE A 167 11.10 0.64 7.10
CA PHE A 167 10.05 -0.36 7.27
C PHE A 167 8.69 0.25 7.63
N CYS A 168 8.64 1.22 8.54
CA CYS A 168 7.38 1.86 8.90
C CYS A 168 6.77 2.68 7.75
N TRP A 169 7.58 3.24 6.84
CA TRP A 169 7.08 3.87 5.59
C TRP A 169 6.51 2.84 4.62
N LEU A 170 7.23 1.73 4.38
CA LEU A 170 6.75 0.64 3.52
C LEU A 170 5.42 0.08 4.05
N PHE A 171 5.32 -0.09 5.36
CA PHE A 171 4.08 -0.52 6.04
C PHE A 171 2.96 0.53 5.93
N LEU A 172 3.23 1.82 6.11
CA LEU A 172 2.23 2.88 5.91
C LEU A 172 1.68 2.89 4.49
N VAL A 173 2.54 2.74 3.47
CA VAL A 173 2.12 2.72 2.07
C VAL A 173 1.28 1.47 1.77
N ALA A 174 1.65 0.32 2.31
CA ALA A 174 0.86 -0.91 2.21
C ALA A 174 -0.52 -0.78 2.89
N LEU A 175 -0.56 -0.25 4.11
CA LEU A 175 -1.79 0.00 4.89
C LEU A 175 -2.72 1.00 4.20
N LEU A 176 -2.16 2.10 3.68
CA LEU A 176 -2.91 3.04 2.84
C LEU A 176 -3.52 2.32 1.64
N SER A 177 -2.72 1.58 0.88
CA SER A 177 -3.23 0.86 -0.30
C SER A 177 -4.37 -0.11 0.05
N HIS A 178 -4.27 -0.82 1.17
CA HIS A 178 -5.32 -1.72 1.66
C HIS A 178 -6.63 -0.97 1.91
N VAL A 179 -6.57 0.09 2.72
CA VAL A 179 -7.75 0.90 3.09
C VAL A 179 -8.35 1.63 1.88
N LEU A 180 -7.52 2.12 0.95
CA LEU A 180 -8.01 2.74 -0.29
C LEU A 180 -8.75 1.73 -1.18
N ARG A 181 -8.19 0.52 -1.38
CA ARG A 181 -8.84 -0.53 -2.17
C ARG A 181 -10.19 -0.90 -1.57
N ASP A 182 -10.23 -1.09 -0.24
CA ASP A 182 -11.42 -1.58 0.43
C ASP A 182 -12.49 -0.48 0.63
N SER A 183 -12.10 0.80 0.58
CA SER A 183 -13.04 1.94 0.57
C SER A 183 -13.80 2.10 -0.74
N ALA A 184 -13.20 1.74 -1.90
CA ALA A 184 -13.92 1.74 -3.18
C ALA A 184 -15.12 0.76 -3.21
N HIS A 185 -15.06 -0.29 -2.38
CA HIS A 185 -16.15 -1.24 -2.22
C HIS A 185 -17.16 -0.83 -1.13
N ARG A 186 -16.70 -0.35 0.04
CA ARG A 186 -17.55 -0.17 1.25
C ARG A 186 -17.51 1.22 1.92
N GLY A 187 -16.95 2.23 1.26
CA GLY A 187 -16.74 3.57 1.82
C GLY A 187 -15.54 3.66 2.78
N PHE A 188 -15.10 4.88 3.09
CA PHE A 188 -14.06 5.10 4.10
C PHE A 188 -14.61 4.98 5.52
N TRP A 189 -13.85 4.33 6.40
CA TRP A 189 -14.16 4.18 7.82
C TRP A 189 -13.24 5.10 8.61
N PHE A 190 -13.76 6.23 9.10
CA PHE A 190 -13.00 7.15 9.94
C PHE A 190 -13.06 6.72 11.41
N TRP A 191 -12.13 7.25 12.22
CA TRP A 191 -12.16 7.10 13.69
C TRP A 191 -12.85 8.34 14.31
N PRO A 192 -13.69 8.19 15.36
CA PRO A 192 -14.14 6.93 15.97
C PRO A 192 -15.07 6.12 15.05
N PRO A 193 -15.13 4.78 15.19
CA PRO A 193 -16.03 3.96 14.40
C PRO A 193 -17.49 4.35 14.68
N PRO A 194 -18.38 4.22 13.67
CA PRO A 194 -19.82 4.40 13.87
C PRO A 194 -20.36 3.38 14.89
N ASP A 195 -21.33 3.78 15.72
CA ASP A 195 -21.96 2.88 16.70
C ASP A 195 -22.54 1.65 15.97
N PRO A 196 -22.13 0.41 16.33
CA PRO A 196 -22.66 -0.83 15.74
C PRO A 196 -24.19 -0.94 15.70
N ARG A 197 -24.92 -0.22 16.57
CA ARG A 197 -26.39 -0.15 16.57
C ARG A 197 -26.95 0.77 15.48
N THR A 198 -26.22 1.82 15.13
CA THR A 198 -26.59 2.80 14.10
C THR A 198 -26.07 2.45 12.72
N TRP A 199 -25.10 1.53 12.63
CA TRP A 199 -24.44 1.17 11.38
C TRP A 199 -25.31 0.24 10.52
N SER A 200 -26.31 0.84 9.86
CA SER A 200 -26.84 0.26 8.61
C SER A 200 -25.69 0.14 7.62
N SER A 201 -25.32 -1.09 7.26
CA SER A 201 -24.30 -1.34 6.24
C SER A 201 -24.59 -0.51 4.97
N PRO A 202 -23.59 0.17 4.34
CA PRO A 202 -23.78 1.00 3.15
C PRO A 202 -24.39 0.28 1.92
N HIS A 203 -24.65 -1.02 2.00
CA HIS A 203 -25.47 -1.76 1.05
C HIS A 203 -26.98 -1.45 1.10
N GLN A 204 -27.53 -0.84 2.16
CA GLN A 204 -28.96 -0.52 2.24
C GLN A 204 -29.33 0.92 1.88
N SER A 205 -28.37 1.86 1.91
CA SER A 205 -28.59 3.21 1.37
C SER A 205 -28.55 3.16 -0.16
N SER A 206 -29.72 3.13 -0.80
CA SER A 206 -29.93 3.13 -2.27
C SER A 206 -29.55 4.46 -2.97
N VAL A 207 -28.61 5.23 -2.38
CA VAL A 207 -28.22 6.58 -2.78
C VAL A 207 -27.19 6.54 -3.92
N GLY A 208 -27.61 5.97 -5.05
CA GLY A 208 -26.98 6.12 -6.38
C GLY A 208 -25.57 5.53 -6.56
N GLU A 209 -25.47 4.46 -7.36
CA GLU A 209 -24.18 3.91 -7.83
C GLU A 209 -23.29 4.96 -8.52
N ASN A 210 -23.90 6.01 -9.09
CA ASN A 210 -23.28 7.09 -9.88
C ASN A 210 -22.34 8.05 -9.11
N ARG A 211 -22.06 7.85 -7.81
CA ARG A 211 -21.16 8.73 -7.03
C ARG A 211 -20.01 8.02 -6.30
N ARG A 212 -19.54 6.88 -6.81
CA ARG A 212 -18.22 6.36 -6.43
C ARG A 212 -17.11 7.10 -7.19
N LEU A 213 -16.24 7.81 -6.47
CA LEU A 213 -14.96 8.30 -7.01
C LEU A 213 -14.17 7.10 -7.57
N SER A 214 -13.56 7.25 -8.74
CA SER A 214 -12.83 6.12 -9.33
C SER A 214 -11.58 5.82 -8.50
N LEU A 215 -11.35 4.54 -8.20
CA LEU A 215 -10.20 4.08 -7.43
C LEU A 215 -8.84 4.58 -8.00
N PRO A 216 -8.64 4.69 -9.32
CA PRO A 216 -7.47 5.37 -9.90
C PRO A 216 -7.29 6.83 -9.45
N ILE A 217 -8.35 7.64 -9.41
CA ILE A 217 -8.27 9.04 -8.94
C ILE A 217 -7.88 9.08 -7.45
N ILE A 218 -8.44 8.19 -6.63
CA ILE A 218 -8.12 8.08 -5.20
C ILE A 218 -6.63 7.72 -5.00
N TYR A 219 -6.10 6.79 -5.80
CA TYR A 219 -4.67 6.44 -5.78
C TYR A 219 -3.78 7.59 -6.27
N CYS A 220 -4.13 8.27 -7.36
CA CYS A 220 -3.35 9.41 -7.86
C CYS A 220 -3.32 10.57 -6.86
N PHE A 221 -4.44 10.86 -6.18
CA PHE A 221 -4.51 11.83 -5.10
C PHE A 221 -3.67 11.41 -3.89
N THR A 222 -3.68 10.13 -3.52
CA THR A 222 -2.84 9.63 -2.42
C THR A 222 -1.35 9.68 -2.78
N ALA A 223 -0.97 9.32 -4.01
CA ALA A 223 0.40 9.45 -4.51
C ALA A 223 0.88 10.91 -4.44
N PHE A 224 0.03 11.86 -4.86
CA PHE A 224 0.31 13.30 -4.76
C PHE A 224 0.56 13.77 -3.31
N LEU A 225 -0.10 13.18 -2.31
CA LEU A 225 0.13 13.48 -0.89
C LEU A 225 1.38 12.79 -0.33
N ILE A 226 1.60 11.49 -0.59
CA ILE A 226 2.69 10.73 0.05
C ILE A 226 4.07 11.01 -0.56
N LEU A 227 4.17 11.20 -1.88
CA LEU A 227 5.48 11.31 -2.55
C LEU A 227 6.32 12.53 -2.12
N PRO A 228 5.76 13.73 -1.89
CA PRO A 228 6.53 14.87 -1.36
C PRO A 228 7.09 14.60 0.05
N VAL A 229 6.31 13.95 0.91
CA VAL A 229 6.69 13.61 2.29
C VAL A 229 7.75 12.50 2.30
N PHE A 230 7.58 11.46 1.48
CA PHE A 230 8.57 10.39 1.29
C PHE A 230 9.90 10.94 0.76
N ARG A 231 9.88 11.84 -0.23
CA ARG A 231 11.09 12.51 -0.75
C ARG A 231 11.86 13.28 0.34
N GLN A 232 11.18 13.92 1.30
CA GLN A 232 11.85 14.57 2.44
C GLN A 232 12.58 13.57 3.35
N TYR A 233 11.98 12.40 3.60
CA TYR A 233 12.63 11.31 4.34
C TYR A 233 13.87 10.79 3.60
N VAL A 234 13.74 10.48 2.31
CA VAL A 234 14.84 10.03 1.44
C VAL A 234 16.02 11.01 1.48
N GLN A 235 15.74 12.32 1.31
CA GLN A 235 16.76 13.36 1.29
C GLN A 235 17.48 13.56 2.63
N ARG A 236 16.77 13.42 3.76
CA ARG A 236 17.35 13.59 5.11
C ARG A 236 18.08 12.36 5.62
N LEU A 237 17.46 11.18 5.51
CA LEU A 237 17.99 9.91 6.04
C LEU A 237 18.94 9.19 5.08
N LYS A 238 19.14 9.72 3.87
CA LYS A 238 19.99 9.17 2.79
C LYS A 238 19.61 7.74 2.41
N TRP A 239 18.33 7.53 2.15
CA TRP A 239 17.82 6.24 1.70
C TRP A 239 18.08 6.02 0.21
N SER A 240 18.90 5.03 -0.10
CA SER A 240 18.93 4.38 -1.42
C SER A 240 18.02 3.14 -1.44
N ALA A 241 17.84 2.52 -2.61
CA ALA A 241 16.99 1.35 -2.81
C ALA A 241 17.32 0.16 -1.87
N SER A 242 18.60 -0.04 -1.52
CA SER A 242 19.06 -1.05 -0.56
C SER A 242 18.54 -0.83 0.88
N SER A 243 17.99 0.35 1.18
CA SER A 243 17.32 0.67 2.46
C SER A 243 16.02 -0.12 2.67
N PHE A 244 15.45 -0.70 1.60
CA PHE A 244 14.16 -1.40 1.60
C PHE A 244 14.22 -2.83 1.00
N ALA A 245 15.43 -3.38 0.83
CA ALA A 245 15.67 -4.74 0.33
C ALA A 245 16.86 -5.39 1.09
N PRO A 246 16.72 -5.68 2.40
CA PRO A 246 17.82 -6.15 3.23
C PRO A 246 18.38 -7.51 2.80
N ILE A 247 17.56 -8.45 2.30
CA ILE A 247 18.03 -9.79 1.94
C ILE A 247 18.95 -9.71 0.72
N SER A 248 18.51 -9.01 -0.32
CA SER A 248 19.29 -8.73 -1.52
C SER A 248 20.59 -7.99 -1.19
N THR A 249 20.50 -6.99 -0.29
CA THR A 249 21.68 -6.21 0.14
C THR A 249 22.73 -7.09 0.79
N LEU A 250 22.33 -7.94 1.75
CA LEU A 250 23.23 -8.87 2.43
C LEU A 250 23.84 -9.91 1.47
N PHE A 251 23.01 -10.46 0.56
CA PHE A 251 23.45 -11.46 -0.40
C PHE A 251 24.50 -10.92 -1.38
N PHE A 252 24.28 -9.72 -1.95
CA PHE A 252 25.22 -9.14 -2.91
C PHE A 252 26.48 -8.54 -2.24
N GLN A 253 26.39 -8.04 -1.01
CA GLN A 253 27.57 -7.66 -0.23
C GLN A 253 28.49 -8.87 0.02
N GLY A 254 27.93 -10.02 0.40
CA GLY A 254 28.68 -11.27 0.58
C GLY A 254 29.29 -11.84 -0.70
N GLN A 255 28.86 -11.41 -1.89
CA GLN A 255 29.51 -11.76 -3.16
C GLN A 255 30.72 -10.87 -3.46
N GLN A 256 30.64 -9.57 -3.16
CA GLN A 256 31.76 -8.64 -3.39
C GLN A 256 32.98 -8.97 -2.52
N THR A 257 32.78 -9.46 -1.29
CA THR A 257 33.87 -9.84 -0.37
C THR A 257 34.61 -11.12 -0.76
N ASN A 258 34.10 -11.91 -1.71
CA ASN A 258 34.67 -13.21 -2.12
C ASN A 258 35.42 -13.14 -3.46
N ILE A 259 35.79 -11.94 -3.92
CA ILE A 259 36.49 -11.68 -5.20
C ILE A 259 37.86 -11.01 -4.92
N VAL A 260 38.42 -11.25 -3.72
CA VAL A 260 39.72 -10.74 -3.23
C VAL A 260 40.58 -11.90 -2.76
#